data_AF-A0A3D0JSD4-F1
#
_entry.id   AF-A0A3D0JSD4-F1
#
_cell.length_a   1.000
_cell.length_b   1.000
_cell.length_c   1.000
_cell.angle_alpha   90.00
_cell.angle_beta   90.00
_cell.angle_gamma   90.00
#
_symmetry.space_group_name_H-M   'P 1'
#
loop_
_entity.id
_entity.type
_entity.pdbx_description
1 polymer ?
#
loop_
_entity_poly.entity_id
_entity_poly.type
_entity_poly.pdbx_seq_one_letter_code
_entity_poly.pdbx_strand_id
1 'polypeptide(L)'
;KQPVDWMVCDIVEKPARTTSLIETWLGEGLCREAIVNLKLPMKQRYAEVRRLLDRMEATFKARKVKVSIACKQLYHDREEVTWHLRRHGM
;
A
#
# COMPACT_ATOMS: atom_id res chain seq x y z
N LYS A 1 8.21 20.89 -2.75
CA LYS A 1 8.77 19.80 -3.61
C LYS A 1 7.67 19.35 -4.57
N GLN A 2 8.00 19.05 -5.81
CA GLN A 2 7.02 18.51 -6.77
C GLN A 2 6.80 17.01 -6.48
N PRO A 3 5.55 16.51 -6.53
CA PRO A 3 5.27 15.09 -6.43
C PRO A 3 5.86 14.33 -7.61
N VAL A 4 6.31 13.09 -7.38
CA VAL A 4 6.64 12.16 -8.47
C VAL A 4 5.40 11.44 -8.95
N ASP A 5 5.41 10.92 -10.19
CA ASP A 5 4.26 10.16 -10.68
C ASP A 5 4.20 8.76 -10.05
N TRP A 6 5.35 8.10 -9.88
CA TRP A 6 5.43 6.72 -9.42
C TRP A 6 6.37 6.55 -8.22
N MET A 7 5.91 5.76 -7.24
CA MET A 7 6.74 5.17 -6.21
C MET A 7 6.62 3.63 -6.29
N VAL A 8 7.74 2.92 -6.31
CA VAL A 8 7.75 1.45 -6.27
C VAL A 8 8.54 0.98 -5.06
N CYS A 9 8.07 -0.09 -4.41
CA CYS A 9 8.70 -0.60 -3.19
C CYS A 9 8.62 -2.13 -3.13
N ASP A 10 9.78 -2.78 -3.15
CA ASP A 10 9.93 -4.22 -2.89
C ASP A 10 11.00 -4.41 -1.82
N ILE A 11 10.61 -4.15 -0.58
CA ILE A 11 11.49 -4.31 0.59
C ILE A 11 11.06 -5.51 1.41
N VAL A 12 12.04 -6.23 1.96
CA VAL A 12 11.79 -7.31 2.91
C VAL A 12 11.66 -6.69 4.31
N GLU A 13 10.44 -6.33 4.68
CA GLU A 13 10.14 -5.75 5.99
C GLU A 13 8.73 -6.16 6.48
N LYS A 14 8.44 -5.97 7.77
CA LYS A 14 7.12 -6.24 8.34
C LYS A 14 6.04 -5.47 7.57
N PRO A 15 4.95 -6.15 7.15
CA PRO A 15 3.83 -5.53 6.44
C PRO A 15 3.37 -4.20 6.99
N ALA A 16 3.15 -4.14 8.31
CA ALA A 16 2.68 -2.94 8.98
C ALA A 16 3.59 -1.72 8.76
N ARG A 17 4.92 -1.91 8.68
CA ARG A 17 5.88 -0.82 8.43
C ARG A 17 5.83 -0.38 6.98
N THR A 18 5.81 -1.31 6.03
CA THR A 18 5.65 -1.01 4.59
C THR A 18 4.34 -0.25 4.36
N THR A 19 3.22 -0.72 4.92
CA THR A 19 1.91 -0.05 4.85
C THR A 19 1.97 1.37 5.40
N SER A 20 2.65 1.61 6.54
CA SER A 20 2.80 2.96 7.10
C SER A 20 3.68 3.89 6.25
N LEU A 21 4.69 3.36 5.55
CA LEU A 21 5.47 4.13 4.58
C LEU A 21 4.59 4.58 3.41
N ILE A 22 3.76 3.68 2.87
CA ILE A 22 2.81 4.00 1.79
C ILE A 22 1.81 5.08 2.24
N GLU A 23 1.27 4.96 3.46
CA GLU A 23 0.33 5.93 4.05
C GLU A 23 0.94 7.33 4.12
N THR A 24 2.23 7.46 4.43
CA THR A 24 2.97 8.73 4.42
C THR A 24 3.14 9.25 3.00
N TRP A 25 3.67 8.45 2.07
CA TRP A 25 3.94 8.88 0.70
C TRP A 25 2.68 9.36 -0.02
N LEU A 26 1.61 8.56 0.02
CA LEU A 26 0.34 8.93 -0.59
C LEU A 26 -0.39 9.97 0.25
N GLY A 27 -0.29 9.97 1.57
CA GLY A 27 -0.98 10.93 2.44
C GLY A 27 -0.44 12.36 2.30
N GLU A 28 0.89 12.51 2.21
CA GLU A 28 1.57 13.79 2.04
C GLU A 28 1.63 14.24 0.57
N GLY A 29 1.22 13.37 -0.37
CA GLY A 29 1.20 13.69 -1.78
C GLY A 29 2.61 13.73 -2.37
N LEU A 30 3.48 12.84 -1.91
CA LEU A 30 4.84 12.68 -2.44
C LEU A 30 4.83 11.92 -3.77
N CYS A 31 3.84 11.07 -4.01
CA CYS A 31 3.61 10.40 -5.29
C CYS A 31 2.13 10.36 -5.71
N ARG A 32 1.87 10.20 -7.03
CA ARG A 32 0.52 9.98 -7.59
C ARG A 32 0.09 8.52 -7.51
N GLU A 33 0.97 7.61 -7.91
CA GLU A 33 0.73 6.18 -7.96
C GLU A 33 1.83 5.40 -7.22
N ALA A 34 1.47 4.21 -6.72
CA ALA A 34 2.41 3.30 -6.09
C ALA A 34 2.15 1.84 -6.44
N ILE A 35 3.22 1.06 -6.64
CA ILE A 35 3.19 -0.41 -6.68
C ILE A 35 4.09 -0.95 -5.58
N VAL A 36 3.54 -1.78 -4.69
CA VAL A 36 4.27 -2.25 -3.51
C VAL A 36 4.04 -3.73 -3.24
N ASN A 37 5.13 -4.45 -3.00
CA ASN A 37 5.12 -5.83 -2.54
C ASN A 37 5.02 -5.88 -1.01
N LEU A 38 4.05 -6.64 -0.51
CA LEU A 38 3.80 -6.82 0.92
C LEU A 38 4.04 -8.28 1.31
N LYS A 39 5.10 -8.54 2.06
CA LYS A 39 5.51 -9.90 2.46
C LYS A 39 4.56 -10.47 3.52
N LEU A 40 3.94 -11.62 3.27
CA LEU A 40 2.91 -12.17 4.14
C LEU A 40 3.51 -12.94 5.33
N PRO A 41 2.81 -12.98 6.48
CA PRO A 41 3.20 -13.87 7.57
C PRO A 41 2.99 -15.35 7.20
N MET A 42 3.65 -16.25 7.93
CA MET A 42 3.49 -17.70 7.71
C MET A 42 2.06 -18.21 7.91
N LYS A 43 1.29 -17.58 8.83
CA LYS A 43 -0.08 -17.97 9.19
C LYS A 43 -1.03 -16.80 9.00
N GLN A 44 -2.31 -17.09 8.78
CA GLN A 44 -3.39 -16.08 8.70
C GLN A 44 -3.17 -14.99 7.63
N ARG A 45 -2.56 -15.36 6.50
CA ARG A 45 -2.18 -14.45 5.40
C ARG A 45 -3.32 -13.55 4.94
N TYR A 46 -4.46 -14.14 4.60
CA TYR A 46 -5.63 -13.39 4.13
C TYR A 46 -6.15 -12.41 5.19
N ALA A 47 -6.24 -12.85 6.44
CA ALA A 47 -6.70 -12.01 7.54
C ALA A 47 -5.76 -10.81 7.75
N GLU A 48 -4.45 -11.01 7.66
CA GLU A 48 -3.47 -9.92 7.76
C GLU A 48 -3.60 -8.92 6.61
N VAL A 49 -3.74 -9.39 5.37
CA VAL A 49 -3.96 -8.51 4.21
C VAL A 49 -5.23 -7.69 4.38
N ARG A 50 -6.35 -8.33 4.75
CA ARG A 50 -7.63 -7.63 5.00
C ARG A 50 -7.50 -6.59 6.11
N ARG A 51 -6.87 -6.94 7.23
CA ARG A 51 -6.63 -6.03 8.36
C ARG A 51 -5.85 -4.79 7.94
N LEU A 52 -4.81 -4.96 7.12
CA LEU A 52 -3.99 -3.84 6.63
C LEU A 52 -4.73 -2.98 5.60
N LEU A 53 -5.52 -3.58 4.72
CA LEU A 53 -6.38 -2.84 3.77
C LEU A 53 -7.41 -1.99 4.53
N ASP A 54 -8.16 -2.60 5.44
CA ASP A 54 -9.19 -1.91 6.22
C ASP A 54 -8.58 -0.75 7.05
N ARG A 55 -7.39 -0.97 7.63
CA ARG A 55 -6.62 0.09 8.33
C ARG A 55 -6.23 1.23 7.40
N MET A 56 -5.68 0.92 6.23
CA MET A 56 -5.21 1.92 5.28
C MET A 56 -6.37 2.75 4.70
N GLU A 57 -7.50 2.11 4.38
CA GLU A 57 -8.72 2.79 3.96
C GLU A 57 -9.23 3.75 5.05
N ALA A 58 -9.25 3.31 6.32
CA ALA A 58 -9.61 4.16 7.45
C ALA A 58 -8.65 5.36 7.60
N THR A 59 -7.34 5.14 7.47
CA THR A 59 -6.32 6.19 7.52
C THR A 59 -6.53 7.24 6.43
N PHE A 60 -6.72 6.84 5.18
CA PHE A 60 -6.93 7.78 4.08
C PHE A 60 -8.27 8.51 4.21
N LYS A 61 -9.32 7.82 4.65
CA LYS A 61 -10.62 8.44 4.95
C LYS A 61 -10.50 9.51 6.03
N ALA A 62 -9.80 9.23 7.13
CA ALA A 62 -9.56 10.20 8.20
C ALA A 62 -8.77 11.43 7.72
N ARG A 63 -7.81 11.22 6.81
CA ARG A 63 -7.02 12.28 6.18
C ARG A 63 -7.75 13.01 5.04
N LYS A 64 -8.97 12.61 4.69
CA LYS A 64 -9.73 13.10 3.52
C LYS A 64 -8.96 12.99 2.19
N VAL A 65 -8.09 11.99 2.09
CA VAL A 65 -7.35 11.68 0.86
C VAL A 65 -8.09 10.58 0.11
N LYS A 66 -8.44 10.82 -1.15
CA LYS A 66 -9.07 9.80 -2.01
C LYS A 66 -7.98 8.93 -2.63
N VAL A 67 -7.98 7.65 -2.29
CA VAL A 67 -7.03 6.65 -2.84
C VAL A 67 -7.82 5.44 -3.32
N SER A 68 -7.54 4.97 -4.53
CA SER A 68 -7.96 3.65 -5.01
C SER A 68 -6.88 2.64 -4.69
N ILE A 69 -7.29 1.46 -4.19
CA ILE A 69 -6.37 0.38 -3.81
C ILE A 69 -6.80 -0.89 -4.52
N ALA A 70 -5.89 -1.52 -5.24
CA ALA A 70 -6.04 -2.86 -5.80
C ALA A 70 -4.97 -3.77 -5.19
N CYS A 71 -5.36 -4.97 -4.80
CA CYS A 71 -4.45 -5.96 -4.20
C CYS A 71 -4.62 -7.28 -4.93
N LYS A 72 -3.51 -7.87 -5.36
CA LYS A 72 -3.51 -9.20 -5.98
C LYS A 72 -2.22 -9.94 -5.64
N GLN A 73 -2.33 -11.22 -5.35
CA GLN A 73 -1.20 -12.13 -5.41
C GLN A 73 -0.93 -12.44 -6.88
N LEU A 74 0.12 -11.84 -7.45
CA LEU A 74 0.49 -12.01 -8.85
C LEU A 74 1.12 -13.38 -9.08
N TYR A 75 1.28 -13.76 -10.35
CA TYR A 75 1.86 -15.06 -10.73
C TYR A 75 3.27 -15.30 -10.14
N HIS A 76 4.07 -14.24 -10.01
CA HIS A 76 5.42 -14.32 -9.45
C HIS A 76 5.47 -14.12 -7.92
N ASP A 77 4.35 -13.77 -7.30
CA ASP A 77 4.29 -13.56 -5.86
C ASP A 77 4.24 -14.92 -5.15
N ARG A 78 5.26 -15.21 -4.33
CA ARG A 78 5.26 -16.41 -3.47
C ARG A 78 4.46 -16.15 -2.19
N GLU A 79 5.14 -15.80 -1.11
CA GLU A 79 4.51 -15.47 0.18
C GLU A 79 4.34 -13.96 0.31
N GLU A 80 3.74 -13.34 -0.71
CA GLU A 80 3.55 -11.91 -0.79
C GLU A 80 2.31 -11.56 -1.61
N VAL A 81 1.89 -10.29 -1.55
CA VAL A 81 0.90 -9.71 -2.47
C VAL A 81 1.43 -8.41 -3.02
N THR A 82 1.04 -8.09 -4.26
CA THR A 82 1.32 -6.80 -4.89
C THR A 82 0.11 -5.89 -4.75
N TRP A 83 0.34 -4.68 -4.25
CA TRP A 83 -0.66 -3.62 -4.17
C TRP A 83 -0.39 -2.56 -5.21
N HIS A 84 -1.44 -2.14 -5.92
CA HIS A 84 -1.46 -0.89 -6.69
C HIS A 84 -2.30 0.14 -5.95
N LEU A 85 -1.77 1.35 -5.81
CA LEU A 85 -2.45 2.46 -5.16
C LEU A 85 -2.40 3.70 -6.04
N ARG A 86 -3.50 4.43 -6.11
CA ARG A 86 -3.60 5.69 -6.86
C ARG A 86 -4.31 6.76 -6.05
N ARG A 87 -3.62 7.89 -5.81
CA ARG A 87 -4.22 9.09 -5.19
C ARG A 87 -4.96 9.91 -6.26
N HIS A 88 -6.15 10.40 -5.89
CA HIS A 88 -6.97 11.25 -6.75
C HIS A 88 -6.97 12.70 -6.26
N GLY A 89 -7.12 13.65 -7.21
CA GLY A 89 -7.25 15.08 -6.89
C GLY A 89 -5.95 15.75 -6.42
N MET A 90 -4.81 15.30 -6.94
CA MET A 90 -3.50 15.95 -6.77
C MET A 90 -3.24 17.02 -7.82
#